data_AF-A0A1I9LR35-F1
#
_entry.id   AF-A0A1I9LR35-F1
#
_cell.length_a   1.000
_cell.length_b   1.000
_cell.length_c   1.000
_cell.angle_alpha   90.00
_cell.angle_beta   90.00
_cell.angle_gamma   90.00
#
_symmetry.space_group_name_H-M   'P 1'
#
loop_
_entity.id
_entity.type
_entity.pdbx_description
1 polymer ?
#
loop_
_entity_poly.entity_id
_entity_poly.type
_entity_poly.pdbx_seq_one_letter_code
_entity_poly.pdbx_strand_id
1 'polypeptide(L)'
;MKQYREVETSIQWSAQRLDQAKDVLYYAQKAVIDPVGPVFDQENNVLKPRCIAALKRIFLLSDHNMDGILSDEELNELQKKCFDTPLVPCEIKQMKNVMQVTFPQGVNERGLTLDGFLFLNTRLIEEARIQTLWTMLRKFGYSNDLRLGDDLVPYSSFKRQADQSVELTNVAIEFLREVYEFFDSNGDNNLEPHEMGYLFETAPESPWTKPLYKDVTEENMDGGLSLEAFLSLWSLMTLIDPPRSLEYLMYIRFPSDDPSSAVRVTRKRVLDRKEKKSERKVVQCFVFGPKNAGKSALLNQFIGRSYDDDSNNNNGSTDEHYAVNMVKEPGVISDTDKTLVLKEVRIKDDGFMLSKEALAACDVAIFIYDSSDEYSWNRAVDMLAEVATIAKDSGYVFPCLMVAAKTDLDPFPVAIQESTRVTQDIGIDAPIPISSKLGDVSNLFRKILTAAENPHLNIPEIESKKKRSCKLNNRSLMAVSIGTAVLIAGLASFRLYTARKQS
;
A
#
# COMPACT_ATOMS: atom_id res chain seq x y z
N MET A 1 -15.05 29.11 32.36
CA MET A 1 -13.66 28.66 32.20
C MET A 1 -13.22 27.67 33.27
N LYS A 2 -13.35 27.93 34.59
CA LYS A 2 -12.95 26.92 35.61
C LYS A 2 -13.69 25.57 35.51
N GLN A 3 -14.91 25.57 34.96
CA GLN A 3 -15.74 24.37 34.77
C GLN A 3 -15.57 23.69 33.41
N TYR A 4 -15.06 24.42 32.40
CA TYR A 4 -14.88 23.94 31.02
C TYR A 4 -13.48 24.31 30.59
N ARG A 5 -12.54 23.36 30.76
CA ARG A 5 -11.11 23.59 30.54
C ARG A 5 -10.78 23.77 29.07
N GLU A 6 -11.61 23.19 28.19
CA GLU A 6 -11.56 23.29 26.73
C GLU A 6 -11.91 24.69 26.18
N VAL A 7 -12.44 25.59 27.02
CA VAL A 7 -12.79 26.96 26.62
C VAL A 7 -11.56 27.85 26.68
N GLU A 8 -10.94 28.08 25.53
CA GLU A 8 -9.74 28.91 25.38
C GLU A 8 -9.98 30.40 25.63
N THR A 9 -11.08 30.96 25.11
CA THR A 9 -11.38 32.39 25.18
C THR A 9 -12.88 32.62 25.27
N SER A 10 -13.30 33.55 26.13
CA SER A 10 -14.69 33.99 26.29
C SER A 10 -14.74 35.49 26.13
N ILE A 11 -15.54 35.96 25.17
CA ILE A 11 -15.63 37.38 24.83
C ILE A 11 -17.09 37.80 24.96
N GLN A 12 -17.33 38.82 25.78
CA GLN A 12 -18.62 39.49 25.81
C GLN A 12 -18.63 40.55 24.72
N TRP A 13 -19.58 40.45 23.78
CA TRP A 13 -19.66 41.35 22.63
C TRP A 13 -21.10 41.72 22.30
N SER A 14 -21.28 42.80 21.53
CA SER A 14 -22.60 43.26 21.09
C SER A 14 -22.63 43.45 19.58
N ALA A 15 -23.44 42.67 18.88
CA ALA A 15 -23.64 42.84 17.44
C ALA A 15 -24.32 44.19 17.09
N GLN A 16 -25.19 44.69 17.97
CA GLN A 16 -25.90 45.96 17.76
C GLN A 16 -24.98 47.17 17.92
N ARG A 17 -24.07 47.14 18.89
CA ARG A 17 -23.13 48.25 19.18
C ARG A 17 -21.78 48.08 18.47
N LEU A 18 -21.54 46.91 17.87
CA LEU A 18 -20.25 46.48 17.32
C LEU A 18 -19.11 46.47 18.35
N ASP A 19 -19.45 46.45 19.64
CA ASP A 19 -18.49 46.36 20.74
C ASP A 19 -17.79 45.01 20.69
N GLN A 20 -16.46 45.02 20.66
CA GLN A 20 -15.59 43.82 20.66
C GLN A 20 -15.79 42.88 19.45
N ALA A 21 -16.51 43.31 18.41
CA ALA A 21 -16.75 42.49 17.22
C ALA A 21 -15.45 42.13 16.47
N LYS A 22 -14.47 43.05 16.46
CA LYS A 22 -13.13 42.79 15.90
C LYS A 22 -12.40 41.68 16.66
N ASP A 23 -12.50 41.68 17.98
CA ASP A 23 -11.84 40.69 18.82
C ASP A 23 -12.48 39.31 18.62
N VAL A 24 -13.81 39.22 18.55
CA VAL A 24 -14.50 37.97 18.21
C VAL A 24 -14.03 37.40 16.88
N LEU A 25 -13.96 38.22 15.83
CA LEU A 25 -13.49 37.79 14.52
C LEU A 25 -12.01 37.37 14.55
N TYR A 26 -11.17 38.12 15.27
CA TYR A 26 -9.75 37.81 15.43
C TYR A 26 -9.54 36.46 16.14
N TYR A 27 -10.20 36.22 17.27
CA TYR A 27 -10.06 34.97 18.01
C TYR A 27 -10.70 33.79 17.26
N ALA A 28 -11.80 34.00 16.54
CA ALA A 28 -12.38 32.98 15.66
C ALA A 28 -11.43 32.59 14.52
N GLN A 29 -10.75 33.55 13.91
CA GLN A 29 -9.71 33.26 12.90
C GLN A 29 -8.53 32.52 13.53
N LYS A 30 -8.04 32.97 14.69
CA LYS A 30 -6.92 32.31 15.37
C LYS A 30 -7.21 30.86 15.75
N ALA A 31 -8.41 30.55 16.20
CA ALA A 31 -8.80 29.18 16.55
C ALA A 31 -8.75 28.20 15.36
N VAL A 32 -8.81 28.71 14.12
CA VAL A 32 -8.70 27.91 12.89
C VAL A 32 -7.27 27.88 12.35
N ILE A 33 -6.55 29.00 12.44
CA ILE A 33 -5.19 29.14 11.89
C ILE A 33 -4.15 28.42 12.77
N ASP A 34 -4.27 28.60 14.09
CA ASP A 34 -3.31 28.15 15.11
C ASP A 34 -4.03 27.32 16.20
N PRO A 35 -4.67 26.18 15.87
CA PRO A 35 -5.51 25.46 16.81
C PRO A 35 -4.71 24.86 17.98
N VAL A 36 -5.19 25.00 19.23
CA VAL A 36 -4.53 24.40 20.41
C VAL A 36 -4.81 22.90 20.51
N GLY A 37 -6.02 22.49 20.12
CA GLY A 37 -6.51 21.12 20.28
C GLY A 37 -5.59 20.01 19.74
N PRO A 38 -4.97 20.14 18.55
CA PRO A 38 -4.03 19.14 18.05
C PRO A 38 -2.69 19.08 18.80
N VAL A 39 -2.24 20.20 19.38
CA VAL A 39 -0.87 20.32 19.93
C VAL A 39 -0.80 20.07 21.44
N PHE A 40 -1.84 20.41 22.18
CA PHE A 40 -1.79 20.42 23.64
C PHE A 40 -3.01 19.78 24.28
N ASP A 41 -2.76 19.01 25.32
CA ASP A 41 -3.78 18.50 26.22
C ASP A 41 -3.92 19.44 27.42
N GLN A 42 -4.96 20.27 27.41
CA GLN A 42 -5.25 21.22 28.48
C GLN A 42 -5.69 20.55 29.79
N GLU A 43 -6.15 19.30 29.76
CA GLU A 43 -6.58 18.60 30.98
C GLU A 43 -5.37 18.15 31.80
N ASN A 44 -4.39 17.57 31.12
CA ASN A 44 -3.17 17.02 31.70
C ASN A 44 -1.98 18.01 31.69
N ASN A 45 -2.14 19.16 31.03
CA ASN A 45 -1.12 20.19 30.86
C ASN A 45 0.18 19.64 30.21
N VAL A 46 0.03 18.87 29.13
CA VAL A 46 1.13 18.24 28.39
C VAL A 46 0.95 18.38 26.88
N LEU A 47 2.06 18.38 26.14
CA LEU A 47 2.02 18.29 24.68
C LEU A 47 1.42 16.93 24.26
N LYS A 48 0.61 16.94 23.20
CA LYS A 48 0.05 15.70 22.65
C LYS A 48 1.12 14.89 21.92
N PRO A 49 1.00 13.54 21.85
CA PRO A 49 2.00 12.68 21.23
C PRO A 49 2.42 13.10 19.81
N ARG A 50 1.47 13.46 18.95
CA ARG A 50 1.77 13.92 17.57
C ARG A 50 2.57 15.23 17.54
N CYS A 51 2.33 16.14 18.48
CA CYS A 51 3.09 17.39 18.57
C CYS A 51 4.52 17.12 19.03
N ILE A 52 4.68 16.20 19.99
CA ILE A 52 6.00 15.75 20.44
C ILE A 52 6.75 15.11 19.27
N ALA A 53 6.14 14.19 18.52
CA ALA A 53 6.75 13.57 17.34
C ALA A 53 7.17 14.60 16.28
N ALA A 54 6.30 15.58 15.99
CA ALA A 54 6.59 16.64 15.04
C ALA A 54 7.77 17.51 15.48
N LEU A 55 7.81 17.93 16.75
CA LEU A 55 8.90 18.71 17.34
C LEU A 55 10.21 17.92 17.42
N LYS A 56 10.15 16.63 17.78
CA LYS A 56 11.30 15.72 17.73
C LYS A 56 11.91 15.68 16.33
N ARG A 57 11.08 15.52 15.29
CA ARG A 57 11.57 15.56 13.90
C ARG A 57 12.22 16.91 13.56
N ILE A 58 11.62 18.02 13.98
CA ILE A 58 12.19 19.36 13.74
C ILE A 58 13.56 19.49 14.40
N PHE A 59 13.68 19.05 15.64
CA PHE A 59 14.95 19.01 16.37
C PHE A 59 16.00 18.18 15.60
N LEU A 60 15.65 16.94 15.25
CA LEU A 60 16.55 16.02 14.53
C LEU A 60 16.91 16.46 13.10
N LEU A 61 16.11 17.33 12.47
CA LEU A 61 16.43 17.94 11.18
C LEU A 61 17.31 19.20 11.32
N SER A 62 17.36 19.77 12.52
CA SER A 62 18.16 20.96 12.83
C SER A 62 19.49 20.60 13.48
N ASP A 63 19.57 19.41 14.08
CA ASP A 63 20.81 18.78 14.56
C ASP A 63 21.57 18.22 13.35
N HIS A 64 22.46 19.04 12.79
CA HIS A 64 23.17 18.76 11.54
C HIS A 64 24.34 17.81 11.76
N ASN A 65 24.95 17.83 12.93
CA ASN A 65 26.05 16.93 13.29
C ASN A 65 25.58 15.61 13.93
N MET A 66 24.27 15.47 14.20
CA MET A 66 23.63 14.30 14.81
C MET A 66 24.19 13.94 16.18
N ASP A 67 24.61 14.93 16.97
CA ASP A 67 25.15 14.72 18.32
C ASP A 67 24.08 14.73 19.43
N GLY A 68 22.81 14.93 19.06
CA GLY A 68 21.66 14.94 19.94
C GLY A 68 21.45 16.27 20.67
N ILE A 69 22.16 17.34 20.29
CA ILE A 69 22.15 18.64 20.94
C ILE A 69 22.11 19.74 19.86
N LEU A 70 21.31 20.79 20.07
CA LEU A 70 21.39 21.98 19.22
C LEU A 70 22.44 22.94 19.78
N SER A 71 23.56 23.07 19.06
CA SER A 71 24.58 24.09 19.29
C SER A 71 24.02 25.52 19.14
N ASP A 72 24.81 26.53 19.51
CA ASP A 72 24.41 27.94 19.34
C ASP A 72 24.19 28.27 17.86
N GLU A 73 25.03 27.70 17.00
CA GLU A 73 24.96 27.80 15.55
C GLU A 73 23.67 27.18 15.00
N GLU A 74 23.38 25.91 15.30
CA GLU A 74 22.19 25.21 14.82
C GLU A 74 20.90 25.81 15.37
N LEU A 75 20.90 26.24 16.63
CA LEU A 75 19.75 26.93 17.23
C LEU A 75 19.48 28.26 16.52
N ASN A 76 20.53 29.01 16.18
CA ASN A 76 20.40 30.25 15.44
C ASN A 76 19.94 30.02 13.99
N GLU A 77 20.40 28.94 13.34
CA GLU A 77 19.93 28.55 12.00
C GLU A 77 18.45 28.15 12.02
N LEU A 78 18.02 27.38 13.02
CA LEU A 78 16.61 27.03 13.23
C LEU A 78 15.75 28.28 13.42
N GLN A 79 16.20 29.23 14.26
CA GLN A 79 15.49 30.50 14.46
C GLN A 79 15.38 31.27 13.14
N LYS A 80 16.49 31.42 12.42
CA LYS A 80 16.54 32.17 11.16
C LYS A 80 15.61 31.54 10.13
N LYS A 81 15.56 30.20 10.04
CA LYS A 81 14.64 29.48 9.14
C LYS A 81 13.18 29.74 9.49
N CYS A 82 12.83 29.72 10.79
CA CYS A 82 11.45 29.83 11.24
C CYS A 82 10.90 31.25 11.24
N PHE A 83 11.72 32.23 11.64
CA PHE A 83 11.27 33.59 11.97
C PHE A 83 11.99 34.69 11.18
N ASP A 84 12.84 34.31 10.23
CA ASP A 84 13.59 35.22 9.36
C ASP A 84 14.43 36.27 10.14
N THR A 85 14.74 35.95 11.40
CA THR A 85 15.47 36.81 12.36
C THR A 85 16.48 35.96 13.12
N PRO A 86 17.78 36.31 13.14
CA PRO A 86 18.78 35.57 13.92
C PRO A 86 18.62 35.86 15.42
N LEU A 87 19.03 34.91 16.26
CA LEU A 87 19.17 35.14 17.71
C LEU A 87 20.44 35.92 17.97
N VAL A 88 20.35 36.91 18.86
CA VAL A 88 21.55 37.61 19.34
C VAL A 88 22.26 36.68 20.34
N PRO A 89 23.60 36.55 20.33
CA PRO A 89 24.31 35.64 21.26
C PRO A 89 23.98 35.87 22.74
N CYS A 90 23.63 37.10 23.13
CA CYS A 90 23.19 37.40 24.49
C CYS A 90 21.83 36.76 24.84
N GLU A 91 20.90 36.66 23.88
CA GLU A 91 19.58 36.04 24.05
C GLU A 91 19.72 34.53 24.23
N ILE A 92 20.58 33.88 23.44
CA ILE A 92 20.87 32.44 23.58
C ILE A 92 21.45 32.16 24.97
N LYS A 93 22.43 32.96 25.39
CA LYS A 93 23.03 32.82 26.73
C LYS A 93 22.00 33.04 27.85
N GLN A 94 21.11 34.02 27.71
CA GLN A 94 20.04 34.25 28.68
C GLN A 94 19.06 33.08 28.73
N MET A 95 18.61 32.58 27.57
CA MET A 95 17.74 31.41 27.48
C MET A 95 18.38 30.20 28.14
N LYS A 96 19.66 29.92 27.86
CA LYS A 96 20.42 28.82 28.49
C LYS A 96 20.53 28.99 30.01
N ASN A 97 20.83 30.20 30.50
CA ASN A 97 20.91 30.47 31.94
C ASN A 97 19.56 30.25 32.64
N VAL A 98 18.46 30.70 32.03
CA VAL A 98 17.11 30.47 32.56
C VAL A 98 16.80 28.98 32.57
N MET A 99 17.06 28.28 31.47
CA MET A 99 16.87 26.83 31.36
C MET A 99 17.66 26.07 32.44
N GLN A 100 18.90 26.45 32.68
CA GLN A 100 19.74 25.78 33.66
C GLN A 100 19.22 25.91 35.10
N VAL A 101 18.44 26.96 35.39
CA VAL A 101 17.78 27.14 36.69
C VAL A 101 16.43 26.44 36.72
N THR A 102 15.63 26.54 35.65
CA THR A 102 14.24 26.03 35.65
C THR A 102 14.15 24.54 35.33
N PHE A 103 15.01 24.03 34.45
CA PHE A 103 15.00 22.66 33.94
C PHE A 103 16.44 22.26 33.53
N PRO A 104 17.31 21.95 34.51
CA PRO A 104 18.75 21.77 34.31
C PRO A 104 19.13 20.75 33.23
N GLN A 105 18.34 19.70 33.03
CA GLN A 105 18.54 18.66 32.02
C GLN A 105 18.25 19.13 30.58
N GLY A 106 17.59 20.29 30.42
CA GLY A 106 17.27 20.87 29.12
C GLY A 106 18.45 21.50 28.40
N VAL A 107 19.57 21.72 29.09
CA VAL A 107 20.75 22.38 28.53
C VAL A 107 22.01 21.75 29.09
N ASN A 108 23.04 21.61 28.26
CA ASN A 108 24.38 21.24 28.69
C ASN A 108 25.41 22.24 28.17
N GLU A 109 26.70 21.99 28.46
CA GLU A 109 27.78 22.89 28.04
C GLU A 109 27.87 23.08 26.51
N ARG A 110 27.40 22.09 25.74
CA ARG A 110 27.44 22.10 24.27
C ARG A 110 26.22 22.78 23.66
N GLY A 111 25.05 22.71 24.29
CA GLY A 111 23.83 23.26 23.70
C GLY A 111 22.52 22.85 24.35
N LEU A 112 21.43 23.04 23.60
CA LEU A 112 20.06 22.71 24.00
C LEU A 112 19.75 21.24 23.71
N THR A 113 19.29 20.49 24.70
CA THR A 113 18.90 19.08 24.52
C THR A 113 17.48 18.98 23.94
N LEU A 114 17.11 17.79 23.44
CA LEU A 114 15.74 17.53 22.97
C LEU A 114 14.68 17.82 24.06
N ASP A 115 14.93 17.41 25.30
CA ASP A 115 14.03 17.68 26.42
C ASP A 115 13.90 19.18 26.68
N GLY A 116 15.00 19.93 26.59
CA GLY A 116 14.98 21.39 26.68
C GLY A 116 14.18 22.03 25.56
N PHE A 117 14.32 21.54 24.34
CA PHE A 117 13.56 22.01 23.18
C PHE A 117 12.05 21.78 23.34
N LEU A 118 11.65 20.59 23.79
CA LEU A 118 10.24 20.29 24.10
C LEU A 118 9.70 21.14 25.26
N PHE A 119 10.52 21.38 26.28
CA PHE A 119 10.17 22.25 27.40
C PHE A 119 9.92 23.69 26.94
N LEU A 120 10.79 24.27 26.10
CA LEU A 120 10.60 25.62 25.54
C LEU A 120 9.30 25.72 24.75
N ASN A 121 9.01 24.73 23.90
CA ASN A 121 7.78 24.72 23.11
C ASN A 121 6.53 24.57 23.98
N THR A 122 6.62 23.84 25.10
CA THR A 122 5.54 23.78 26.10
C THR A 122 5.31 25.15 26.75
N ARG A 123 6.39 25.86 27.12
CA ARG A 123 6.31 27.22 27.70
C ARG A 123 5.65 28.23 26.76
N LEU A 124 5.90 28.14 25.45
CA LEU A 124 5.23 29.00 24.47
C LEU A 124 3.70 28.88 24.52
N ILE A 125 3.17 27.69 24.83
CA ILE A 125 1.72 27.48 24.94
C ILE A 125 1.21 28.08 26.25
N GLU A 126 1.90 27.84 27.36
CA GLU A 126 1.56 28.41 28.68
C GLU A 126 1.57 29.95 28.70
N GLU A 127 2.47 30.57 27.94
CA GLU A 127 2.58 32.03 27.77
C GLU A 127 1.58 32.60 26.74
N ALA A 128 0.64 31.80 26.23
CA ALA A 128 -0.31 32.16 25.17
C ALA A 128 0.36 32.63 23.86
N ARG A 129 1.54 32.09 23.55
CA ARG A 129 2.35 32.36 22.34
C ARG A 129 2.32 31.22 21.32
N ILE A 130 1.22 30.47 21.25
CA ILE A 130 1.07 29.29 20.38
C ILE A 130 1.34 29.56 18.88
N GLN A 131 1.11 30.79 18.41
CA GLN A 131 1.43 31.20 17.03
C GLN A 131 2.92 30.98 16.70
N THR A 132 3.81 31.13 17.69
CA THR A 132 5.25 30.88 17.53
C THR A 132 5.53 29.41 17.21
N LEU A 133 4.86 28.50 17.94
CA LEU A 133 4.93 27.06 17.72
C LEU A 133 4.37 26.68 16.34
N TRP A 134 3.20 27.19 15.97
CA TRP A 134 2.60 26.91 14.66
C TRP A 134 3.42 27.46 13.49
N THR A 135 4.06 28.62 13.65
CA THR A 135 4.99 29.16 12.65
C THR A 135 6.14 28.19 12.40
N MET A 136 6.75 27.65 13.47
CA MET A 136 7.79 26.64 13.38
C MET A 136 7.29 25.36 12.70
N LEU A 137 6.16 24.81 13.14
CA LEU A 137 5.54 23.62 12.54
C LEU A 137 5.27 23.81 11.03
N ARG A 138 4.72 24.95 10.62
CA ARG A 138 4.44 25.28 9.23
C ARG A 138 5.69 25.44 8.38
N LYS A 139 6.77 26.03 8.91
CA LYS A 139 8.05 26.17 8.20
C LYS A 139 8.73 24.82 7.93
N PHE A 140 8.37 23.78 8.69
CA PHE A 140 8.76 22.39 8.44
C PHE A 140 7.68 21.57 7.72
N GLY A 141 6.65 22.25 7.19
CA GLY A 141 5.62 21.69 6.33
C GLY A 141 4.57 20.86 7.03
N TYR A 142 4.31 21.07 8.33
CA TYR A 142 3.21 20.40 9.01
C TYR A 142 1.86 21.08 8.75
N SER A 143 0.83 20.28 8.53
CA SER A 143 -0.60 20.66 8.46
C SER A 143 -1.22 20.81 9.85
N ASN A 144 -2.51 21.22 9.92
CA ASN A 144 -3.25 21.32 11.18
C ASN A 144 -3.42 19.97 11.91
N ASP A 145 -3.35 18.87 11.17
CA ASP A 145 -3.43 17.51 11.72
C ASP A 145 -2.07 16.98 12.21
N LEU A 146 -1.04 17.82 12.18
CA LEU A 146 0.36 17.49 12.50
C LEU A 146 0.92 16.37 11.61
N ARG A 147 0.45 16.32 10.37
CA ARG A 147 1.04 15.52 9.27
C ARG A 147 1.83 16.40 8.32
N LEU A 148 2.76 15.82 7.57
CA LEU A 148 3.42 16.54 6.48
C LEU A 148 2.36 16.98 5.46
N GLY A 149 2.47 18.21 4.99
CA GLY A 149 1.56 18.82 4.04
C GLY A 149 1.66 18.15 2.67
N ASP A 150 0.54 18.17 1.94
CA ASP A 150 0.46 17.60 0.58
C ASP A 150 1.44 18.24 -0.41
N ASP A 151 1.89 19.47 -0.14
CA ASP A 151 2.87 20.20 -0.93
C ASP A 151 4.28 19.59 -0.85
N LEU A 152 4.60 18.90 0.24
CA LEU A 152 5.87 18.20 0.39
C LEU A 152 5.89 16.82 -0.28
N VAL A 153 4.72 16.24 -0.54
CA VAL A 153 4.60 14.91 -1.14
C VAL A 153 4.53 15.06 -2.67
N PRO A 154 5.55 14.60 -3.43
CA PRO A 154 5.57 14.74 -4.89
C PRO A 154 4.57 13.80 -5.59
N TYR A 155 3.28 14.13 -5.53
CA TYR A 155 2.19 13.29 -6.06
C TYR A 155 2.33 12.96 -7.56
N SER A 156 3.00 13.81 -8.33
CA SER A 156 3.31 13.56 -9.74
C SER A 156 4.15 12.31 -9.95
N SER A 157 5.00 11.94 -8.98
CA SER A 157 5.90 10.79 -9.07
C SER A 157 5.19 9.45 -8.97
N PHE A 158 3.93 9.43 -8.54
CA PHE A 158 3.10 8.22 -8.46
C PHE A 158 2.10 8.08 -9.60
N LYS A 159 2.01 9.10 -10.48
CA LYS A 159 1.07 9.12 -11.61
C LYS A 159 1.41 8.00 -12.58
N ARG A 160 0.49 7.06 -12.75
CA ARG A 160 0.71 5.82 -13.50
C ARG A 160 -0.54 5.36 -14.23
N GLN A 161 -0.37 4.47 -15.21
CA GLN A 161 -1.48 3.75 -15.81
C GLN A 161 -1.87 2.54 -14.94
N ALA A 162 -3.08 2.01 -15.16
CA ALA A 162 -3.60 0.90 -14.35
C ALA A 162 -2.72 -0.38 -14.41
N ASP A 163 -1.99 -0.58 -15.51
CA ASP A 163 -1.08 -1.73 -15.71
C ASP A 163 0.37 -1.45 -15.27
N GLN A 164 0.59 -0.37 -14.52
CA GLN A 164 1.86 -0.02 -13.90
C GLN A 164 1.70 -0.05 -12.37
N SER A 165 2.81 -0.22 -11.66
CA SER A 165 2.88 -0.21 -10.20
C SER A 165 3.89 0.84 -9.74
N VAL A 166 3.89 1.15 -8.45
CA VAL A 166 4.98 1.89 -7.81
C VAL A 166 5.75 0.89 -6.95
N GLU A 167 7.07 0.94 -7.04
CA GLU A 167 7.98 0.12 -6.24
C GLU A 167 9.01 1.04 -5.56
N LEU A 168 9.59 0.57 -4.45
CA LEU A 168 10.76 1.21 -3.86
C LEU A 168 11.97 1.03 -4.79
N THR A 169 12.84 2.02 -4.84
CA THR A 169 14.13 1.91 -5.53
C THR A 169 15.13 1.13 -4.67
N ASN A 170 16.19 0.62 -5.29
CA ASN A 170 17.26 -0.04 -4.53
C ASN A 170 17.86 0.89 -3.47
N VAL A 171 17.97 2.20 -3.76
CA VAL A 171 18.46 3.20 -2.79
C VAL A 171 17.56 3.26 -1.54
N ALA A 172 16.24 3.25 -1.73
CA ALA A 172 15.31 3.22 -0.60
C ALA A 172 15.35 1.90 0.17
N ILE A 173 15.51 0.77 -0.52
CA ILE A 173 15.63 -0.54 0.13
C ILE A 173 16.91 -0.62 0.97
N GLU A 174 18.06 -0.19 0.45
CA GLU A 174 19.31 -0.18 1.22
C GLU A 174 19.23 0.74 2.43
N PHE A 175 18.65 1.94 2.27
CA PHE A 175 18.38 2.81 3.42
C PHE A 175 17.50 2.13 4.48
N LEU A 176 16.44 1.43 4.07
CA LEU A 176 15.58 0.70 5.01
C LEU A 176 16.32 -0.44 5.72
N ARG A 177 17.30 -1.09 5.06
CA ARG A 177 18.18 -2.07 5.71
C ARG A 177 19.06 -1.42 6.77
N GLU A 178 19.70 -0.28 6.44
CA GLU A 178 20.53 0.47 7.39
C GLU A 178 19.71 0.93 8.61
N VAL A 179 18.49 1.40 8.39
CA VAL A 179 17.56 1.77 9.48
C VAL A 179 17.21 0.54 10.33
N TYR A 180 16.89 -0.59 9.70
CA TYR A 180 16.58 -1.82 10.43
C TYR A 180 17.77 -2.26 11.31
N GLU A 181 18.97 -2.34 10.73
CA GLU A 181 20.20 -2.74 11.44
C GLU A 181 20.57 -1.78 12.57
N PHE A 182 20.24 -0.48 12.43
CA PHE A 182 20.45 0.49 13.49
C PHE A 182 19.58 0.21 14.72
N PHE A 183 18.31 -0.17 14.52
CA PHE A 183 17.38 -0.45 15.61
C PHE A 183 17.50 -1.87 16.15
N ASP A 184 17.84 -2.87 15.31
CA ASP A 184 18.19 -4.24 15.71
C ASP A 184 19.62 -4.30 16.29
N SER A 185 19.83 -3.57 17.40
CA SER A 185 21.15 -3.42 18.02
C SER A 185 21.68 -4.72 18.65
N ASN A 186 20.80 -5.68 18.96
CA ASN A 186 21.17 -7.00 19.47
C ASN A 186 21.48 -8.01 18.34
N GLY A 187 21.14 -7.68 17.09
CA GLY A 187 21.45 -8.47 15.90
C GLY A 187 20.73 -9.81 15.87
N ASP A 188 19.53 -9.88 16.47
CA ASP A 188 18.74 -11.11 16.53
C ASP A 188 17.84 -11.29 15.29
N ASN A 189 17.88 -10.33 14.35
CA ASN A 189 17.01 -10.28 13.18
C ASN A 189 15.53 -10.29 13.57
N ASN A 190 15.20 -9.55 14.63
CA ASN A 190 13.85 -9.43 15.13
C ASN A 190 13.60 -8.04 15.74
N LEU A 191 13.03 -7.15 14.92
CA LEU A 191 12.64 -5.81 15.34
C LEU A 191 11.36 -5.85 16.17
N GLU A 192 11.48 -5.72 17.49
CA GLU A 192 10.39 -5.83 18.45
C GLU A 192 9.42 -4.63 18.40
N PRO A 193 8.18 -4.76 18.91
CA PRO A 193 7.20 -3.67 18.90
C PRO A 193 7.69 -2.36 19.55
N HIS A 194 8.55 -2.46 20.56
CA HIS A 194 9.11 -1.30 21.24
C HIS A 194 10.19 -0.59 20.41
N GLU A 195 11.03 -1.34 19.69
CA GLU A 195 12.03 -0.83 18.74
C GLU A 195 11.36 -0.18 17.53
N MET A 196 10.31 -0.82 17.00
CA MET A 196 9.41 -0.24 16.00
C MET A 196 8.81 1.10 16.47
N GLY A 197 8.49 1.21 17.76
CA GLY A 197 8.02 2.44 18.39
C GLY A 197 9.05 3.56 18.35
N TYR A 198 10.34 3.25 18.58
CA TYR A 198 11.44 4.20 18.45
C TYR A 198 11.71 4.57 16.98
N LEU A 199 11.67 3.62 16.06
CA LEU A 199 11.86 3.84 14.63
C LEU A 199 10.88 4.89 14.09
N PHE A 200 9.61 4.81 14.50
CA PHE A 200 8.55 5.72 14.08
C PHE A 200 8.24 6.84 15.09
N GLU A 201 9.16 7.15 16.02
CA GLU A 201 8.88 8.15 17.06
C GLU A 201 8.67 9.58 16.53
N THR A 202 9.18 9.85 15.32
CA THR A 202 9.04 11.13 14.60
C THR A 202 7.82 11.17 13.69
N ALA A 203 7.14 10.03 13.51
CA ALA A 203 5.92 9.90 12.74
C ALA A 203 4.69 10.16 13.65
N PRO A 204 3.54 10.58 13.07
CA PRO A 204 2.33 10.85 13.85
C PRO A 204 1.78 9.59 14.54
N GLU A 205 1.94 8.43 13.91
CA GLU A 205 1.69 7.10 14.47
C GLU A 205 2.37 6.01 13.61
N SER A 206 2.32 4.75 14.02
CA SER A 206 2.82 3.63 13.21
C SER A 206 2.07 3.48 11.87
N PRO A 207 2.78 3.21 10.75
CA PRO A 207 2.18 3.15 9.41
C PRO A 207 1.20 2.00 9.23
N TRP A 208 1.39 0.91 9.98
CA TRP A 208 0.74 -0.40 9.79
C TRP A 208 -0.37 -0.70 10.81
N THR A 209 -0.98 0.35 11.37
CA THR A 209 -2.07 0.23 12.36
C THR A 209 -3.45 -0.03 11.76
N LYS A 210 -3.63 0.18 10.45
CA LYS A 210 -4.91 -0.04 9.78
C LYS A 210 -5.24 -1.54 9.72
N PRO A 211 -6.53 -1.94 9.78
CA PRO A 211 -6.96 -3.35 9.71
C PRO A 211 -6.41 -4.11 8.49
N LEU A 212 -6.10 -3.38 7.40
CA LEU A 212 -5.50 -3.94 6.20
C LEU A 212 -4.15 -4.61 6.42
N TYR A 213 -3.34 -4.16 7.39
CA TYR A 213 -2.01 -4.69 7.67
C TYR A 213 -2.01 -5.78 8.75
N LYS A 214 -3.17 -6.04 9.37
CA LYS A 214 -3.30 -7.08 10.38
C LYS A 214 -3.11 -8.44 9.70
N ASP A 215 -2.24 -9.28 10.27
CA ASP A 215 -2.03 -10.65 9.81
C ASP A 215 -1.53 -10.74 8.35
N VAL A 216 -0.70 -9.79 7.93
CA VAL A 216 -0.25 -9.67 6.53
C VAL A 216 1.16 -10.16 6.29
N THR A 217 2.01 -10.24 7.31
CA THR A 217 3.38 -10.75 7.20
C THR A 217 3.65 -11.74 8.32
N GLU A 218 4.76 -12.45 8.22
CA GLU A 218 5.28 -13.27 9.31
C GLU A 218 5.70 -12.36 10.47
N GLU A 219 5.12 -12.61 11.63
CA GLU A 219 5.44 -11.97 12.92
C GLU A 219 5.82 -13.09 13.89
N ASN A 220 6.83 -12.86 14.72
CA ASN A 220 7.17 -13.83 15.76
C ASN A 220 6.10 -13.84 16.89
N MET A 221 6.26 -14.72 17.88
CA MET A 221 5.29 -14.85 18.98
C MET A 221 5.11 -13.57 19.81
N ASP A 222 6.10 -12.69 19.83
CA ASP A 222 6.12 -11.44 20.58
C ASP A 222 5.74 -10.21 19.70
N GLY A 223 5.35 -10.44 18.44
CA GLY A 223 4.96 -9.39 17.48
C GLY A 223 6.13 -8.65 16.83
N GLY A 224 7.34 -9.19 16.91
CA GLY A 224 8.53 -8.68 16.24
C GLY A 224 8.63 -9.12 14.79
N LEU A 225 9.39 -8.35 14.01
CA LEU A 225 9.52 -8.47 12.56
C LEU A 225 10.97 -8.77 12.16
N SER A 226 11.17 -9.79 11.32
CA SER A 226 12.46 -9.97 10.64
C SER A 226 12.70 -8.88 9.59
N LEU A 227 13.95 -8.73 9.13
CA LEU A 227 14.28 -7.80 8.05
C LEU A 227 13.44 -8.03 6.78
N GLU A 228 13.17 -9.30 6.45
CA GLU A 228 12.36 -9.68 5.29
C GLU A 228 10.90 -9.27 5.45
N ALA A 229 10.32 -9.48 6.64
CA ALA A 229 8.97 -9.06 6.97
C ALA A 229 8.85 -7.53 6.95
N PHE A 230 9.82 -6.82 7.54
CA PHE A 230 9.89 -5.36 7.54
C PHE A 230 9.92 -4.78 6.11
N LEU A 231 10.84 -5.25 5.26
CA LEU A 231 10.94 -4.79 3.87
C LEU A 231 9.70 -5.19 3.03
N SER A 232 9.08 -6.33 3.35
CA SER A 232 7.84 -6.78 2.72
C SER A 232 6.66 -5.86 3.04
N LEU A 233 6.53 -5.40 4.28
CA LEU A 233 5.50 -4.44 4.69
C LEU A 233 5.70 -3.07 4.02
N TRP A 234 6.95 -2.60 3.89
CA TRP A 234 7.27 -1.38 3.14
C TRP A 234 6.92 -1.50 1.66
N SER A 235 7.25 -2.64 1.04
CA SER A 235 6.91 -2.93 -0.35
C SER A 235 5.41 -3.00 -0.57
N LEU A 236 4.67 -3.64 0.35
CA LEU A 236 3.22 -3.66 0.32
C LEU A 236 2.64 -2.25 0.45
N MET A 237 3.07 -1.47 1.45
CA MET A 237 2.61 -0.09 1.65
C MET A 237 2.86 0.76 0.40
N THR A 238 4.02 0.62 -0.24
CA THR A 238 4.34 1.32 -1.49
C THR A 238 3.43 0.89 -2.64
N LEU A 239 3.07 -0.39 -2.72
CA LEU A 239 2.17 -0.91 -3.76
C LEU A 239 0.74 -0.36 -3.62
N ILE A 240 0.22 -0.31 -2.38
CA ILE A 240 -1.18 0.07 -2.11
C ILE A 240 -1.38 1.58 -1.94
N ASP A 241 -0.43 2.26 -1.28
CA ASP A 241 -0.50 3.67 -0.91
C ASP A 241 0.90 4.32 -1.01
N PRO A 242 1.40 4.53 -2.25
CA PRO A 242 2.72 5.11 -2.48
C PRO A 242 2.96 6.47 -1.79
N PRO A 243 1.99 7.41 -1.78
CA PRO A 243 2.14 8.67 -1.04
C PRO A 243 2.42 8.46 0.45
N ARG A 244 1.66 7.58 1.11
CA ARG A 244 1.89 7.25 2.53
C ARG A 244 3.25 6.61 2.74
N SER A 245 3.68 5.71 1.86
CA SER A 245 5.02 5.14 1.97
C SER A 245 6.11 6.22 1.92
N LEU A 246 5.97 7.18 1.01
CA LEU A 246 6.95 8.25 0.90
C LEU A 246 6.90 9.23 2.08
N GLU A 247 5.70 9.57 2.57
CA GLU A 247 5.50 10.36 3.80
C GLU A 247 6.27 9.73 4.98
N TYR A 248 6.19 8.40 5.14
CA TYR A 248 6.88 7.69 6.22
C TYR A 248 8.40 7.61 6.02
N LEU A 249 8.89 7.46 4.79
CA LEU A 249 10.33 7.58 4.50
C LEU A 249 10.87 8.96 4.89
N MET A 250 10.07 10.02 4.70
CA MET A 250 10.44 11.38 5.12
C MET A 250 10.41 11.58 6.65
N TYR A 251 9.58 10.82 7.38
CA TYR A 251 9.59 10.83 8.85
C TYR A 251 10.86 10.20 9.41
N ILE A 252 11.29 9.07 8.85
CA ILE A 252 12.51 8.37 9.26
C ILE A 252 13.79 8.95 8.65
N ARG A 253 13.71 10.11 8.00
CA ARG A 253 14.84 10.89 7.45
C ARG A 253 15.58 10.22 6.29
N PHE A 254 14.85 9.72 5.29
CA PHE A 254 15.44 9.27 4.02
C PHE A 254 16.44 10.31 3.45
N PRO A 255 17.70 9.93 3.16
CA PRO A 255 18.80 10.86 2.91
C PRO A 255 18.82 11.36 1.46
N SER A 256 17.80 12.11 1.05
CA SER A 256 17.73 12.70 -0.29
C SER A 256 17.03 14.05 -0.27
N ASP A 257 17.61 15.02 -0.98
CA ASP A 257 16.98 16.33 -1.22
C ASP A 257 15.71 16.21 -2.06
N ASP A 258 15.59 15.14 -2.86
CA ASP A 258 14.39 14.80 -3.62
C ASP A 258 13.78 13.48 -3.12
N PRO A 259 12.72 13.54 -2.30
CA PRO A 259 12.02 12.35 -1.81
C PRO A 259 11.57 11.41 -2.93
N SER A 260 11.28 11.93 -4.13
CA SER A 260 10.78 11.09 -5.23
C SER A 260 11.78 10.03 -5.72
N SER A 261 13.07 10.22 -5.45
CA SER A 261 14.14 9.24 -5.71
C SER A 261 13.97 7.90 -4.97
N ALA A 262 13.15 7.86 -3.92
CA ALA A 262 12.87 6.63 -3.16
C ALA A 262 11.95 5.65 -3.90
N VAL A 263 11.19 6.13 -4.89
CA VAL A 263 10.17 5.33 -5.58
C VAL A 263 10.37 5.35 -7.10
N ARG A 264 9.89 4.32 -7.77
CA ARG A 264 9.83 4.27 -9.23
C ARG A 264 8.49 3.75 -9.71
N VAL A 265 7.99 4.32 -10.81
CA VAL A 265 6.87 3.75 -11.55
C VAL A 265 7.40 2.67 -12.48
N THR A 266 6.87 1.46 -12.35
CA THR A 266 7.29 0.32 -13.18
C THR A 266 6.83 0.47 -14.63
N ARG A 267 7.49 -0.24 -15.55
CA ARG A 267 7.03 -0.32 -16.93
C ARG A 267 5.70 -1.07 -17.03
N LYS A 268 4.96 -0.83 -18.11
CA LYS A 268 3.65 -1.45 -18.35
C LYS A 268 3.75 -2.97 -18.46
N ARG A 269 2.88 -3.70 -17.77
CA ARG A 269 2.80 -5.18 -17.86
C ARG A 269 2.57 -5.69 -19.26
N VAL A 270 1.84 -4.93 -20.10
CA VAL A 270 1.61 -5.31 -21.51
C VAL A 270 2.93 -5.42 -22.29
N LEU A 271 3.93 -4.59 -21.97
CA LEU A 271 5.26 -4.66 -22.58
C LEU A 271 6.05 -5.86 -22.05
N ASP A 272 5.99 -6.13 -20.73
CA ASP A 272 6.56 -7.34 -20.12
C ASP A 272 6.10 -8.62 -20.83
N ARG A 273 4.80 -8.69 -21.11
CA ARG A 273 4.17 -9.82 -21.79
C ARG A 273 4.63 -9.94 -23.24
N LYS A 274 4.70 -8.82 -23.97
CA LYS A 274 5.15 -8.79 -25.36
C LYS A 274 6.61 -9.23 -25.49
N GLU A 275 7.45 -8.80 -24.56
CA GLU A 275 8.88 -9.12 -24.52
C GLU A 275 9.19 -10.42 -23.77
N LYS A 276 8.14 -11.08 -23.25
CA LYS A 276 8.20 -12.39 -22.60
C LYS A 276 9.02 -12.44 -21.31
N LYS A 277 9.39 -11.28 -20.73
CA LYS A 277 10.22 -11.15 -19.53
C LYS A 277 9.74 -9.99 -18.66
N SER A 278 9.71 -10.19 -17.34
CA SER A 278 9.42 -9.15 -16.34
C SER A 278 10.59 -8.92 -15.38
N GLU A 279 10.91 -7.66 -15.12
CA GLU A 279 11.97 -7.22 -14.19
C GLU A 279 11.42 -6.57 -12.92
N ARG A 280 10.12 -6.79 -12.65
CA ARG A 280 9.45 -6.31 -11.42
C ARG A 280 10.02 -7.02 -10.20
N LYS A 281 10.25 -6.26 -9.13
CA LYS A 281 10.72 -6.78 -7.84
C LYS A 281 9.54 -7.14 -6.92
N VAL A 282 8.40 -6.49 -7.10
CA VAL A 282 7.17 -6.77 -6.36
C VAL A 282 6.16 -7.43 -7.30
N VAL A 283 5.79 -8.67 -7.00
CA VAL A 283 4.85 -9.48 -7.79
C VAL A 283 3.53 -9.57 -7.06
N GLN A 284 2.45 -9.13 -7.70
CA GLN A 284 1.10 -9.22 -7.14
C GLN A 284 0.34 -10.43 -7.70
N CYS A 285 -0.01 -11.37 -6.83
CA CYS A 285 -0.76 -12.58 -7.14
C CYS A 285 -2.19 -12.48 -6.62
N PHE A 286 -3.18 -12.64 -7.50
CA PHE A 286 -4.59 -12.67 -7.09
C PHE A 286 -5.04 -14.10 -6.84
N VAL A 287 -5.62 -14.33 -5.66
CA VAL A 287 -6.04 -15.65 -5.19
C VAL A 287 -7.56 -15.76 -5.31
N PHE A 288 -7.99 -16.55 -6.29
CA PHE A 288 -9.39 -16.85 -6.57
C PHE A 288 -9.74 -18.27 -6.13
N GLY A 289 -11.01 -18.50 -5.81
CA GLY A 289 -11.53 -19.83 -5.51
C GLY A 289 -12.88 -19.76 -4.79
N PRO A 290 -13.69 -20.84 -4.83
CA PRO A 290 -14.98 -20.88 -4.16
C PRO A 290 -14.85 -20.79 -2.63
N LYS A 291 -15.99 -20.64 -1.95
CA LYS A 291 -16.06 -20.71 -0.48
C LYS A 291 -15.48 -22.06 -0.03
N ASN A 292 -14.71 -22.06 1.05
CA ASN A 292 -14.06 -23.25 1.64
C ASN A 292 -12.99 -23.96 0.81
N ALA A 293 -12.52 -23.40 -0.31
CA ALA A 293 -11.44 -23.96 -1.12
C ALA A 293 -10.04 -23.94 -0.46
N GLY A 294 -9.88 -23.29 0.70
CA GLY A 294 -8.58 -23.17 1.39
C GLY A 294 -7.76 -21.92 1.04
N LYS A 295 -8.39 -20.85 0.53
CA LYS A 295 -7.70 -19.59 0.19
C LYS A 295 -7.00 -18.95 1.38
N SER A 296 -7.72 -18.70 2.48
CA SER A 296 -7.16 -18.05 3.65
C SER A 296 -6.11 -18.93 4.34
N ALA A 297 -6.31 -20.25 4.36
CA ALA A 297 -5.30 -21.20 4.84
C ALA A 297 -3.98 -21.11 4.05
N LEU A 298 -4.03 -20.94 2.73
CA LEU A 298 -2.83 -20.70 1.91
C LEU A 298 -2.13 -19.38 2.28
N LEU A 299 -2.89 -18.30 2.48
CA LEU A 299 -2.33 -17.01 2.88
C LEU A 299 -1.69 -17.07 4.27
N ASN A 300 -2.36 -17.70 5.24
CA ASN A 300 -1.84 -17.91 6.59
C ASN A 300 -0.53 -18.71 6.57
N GLN A 301 -0.47 -19.75 5.77
CA GLN A 301 0.73 -20.57 5.63
C GLN A 301 1.87 -19.82 4.92
N PHE A 302 1.56 -18.91 3.99
CA PHE A 302 2.57 -18.06 3.34
C PHE A 302 3.31 -17.14 4.32
N ILE A 303 2.66 -16.79 5.44
CA ILE A 303 3.21 -15.95 6.52
C ILE A 303 3.58 -16.78 7.77
N GLY A 304 3.79 -18.08 7.61
CA GLY A 304 4.34 -18.94 8.68
C GLY A 304 3.34 -19.35 9.78
N ARG A 305 2.04 -19.09 9.62
CA ARG A 305 1.03 -19.44 10.64
C ARG A 305 0.62 -20.91 10.56
N SER A 306 0.32 -21.49 11.72
CA SER A 306 -0.17 -22.87 11.82
C SER A 306 -1.58 -22.98 11.25
N TYR A 307 -1.91 -24.15 10.70
CA TYR A 307 -3.26 -24.48 10.25
C TYR A 307 -4.29 -24.43 11.39
N ASP A 308 -3.89 -24.74 12.63
CA ASP A 308 -4.79 -24.81 13.79
C ASP A 308 -5.02 -23.46 14.49
N ASP A 309 -4.29 -22.41 14.12
CA ASP A 309 -4.43 -21.05 14.70
C ASP A 309 -5.71 -20.33 14.25
N ASP A 310 -6.49 -20.93 13.35
CA ASP A 310 -7.72 -20.40 12.75
C ASP A 310 -8.88 -20.19 13.76
N SER A 311 -8.70 -20.50 15.06
CA SER A 311 -9.80 -20.46 16.05
C SER A 311 -10.33 -19.06 16.42
N ASN A 312 -9.67 -17.96 16.01
CA ASN A 312 -10.06 -16.61 16.46
C ASN A 312 -10.24 -15.53 15.38
N ASN A 313 -10.06 -15.81 14.10
CA ASN A 313 -10.19 -14.78 13.05
C ASN A 313 -11.41 -15.03 12.15
N ASN A 314 -12.61 -14.91 12.73
CA ASN A 314 -13.74 -14.41 11.96
C ASN A 314 -13.38 -12.98 11.51
N ASN A 315 -12.78 -12.86 10.32
CA ASN A 315 -12.39 -11.60 9.70
C ASN A 315 -13.62 -10.71 9.49
N GLY A 316 -13.97 -9.97 10.54
CA GLY A 316 -14.87 -8.85 10.49
C GLY A 316 -14.29 -7.76 9.59
N SER A 317 -15.07 -7.38 8.57
CA SER A 317 -15.18 -6.01 8.09
C SER A 317 -14.10 -5.39 7.18
N THR A 318 -13.16 -6.14 6.59
CA THR A 318 -12.39 -5.62 5.43
C THR A 318 -12.72 -6.37 4.14
N ASP A 319 -12.98 -5.63 3.06
CA ASP A 319 -13.24 -6.19 1.72
C ASP A 319 -11.97 -6.81 1.09
N GLU A 320 -10.77 -6.53 1.62
CA GLU A 320 -9.48 -7.00 1.09
C GLU A 320 -8.61 -7.67 2.16
N HIS A 321 -8.03 -8.82 1.83
CA HIS A 321 -7.10 -9.58 2.67
C HIS A 321 -5.83 -9.86 1.89
N TYR A 322 -4.68 -9.55 2.49
CA TYR A 322 -3.36 -9.65 1.86
C TYR A 322 -2.44 -10.52 2.70
N ALA A 323 -1.47 -11.13 2.03
CA ALA A 323 -0.31 -11.74 2.66
C ALA A 323 0.93 -11.37 1.83
N VAL A 324 2.01 -10.96 2.47
CA VAL A 324 3.25 -10.51 1.81
C VAL A 324 4.46 -11.16 2.45
N ASN A 325 5.38 -11.65 1.62
CA ASN A 325 6.66 -12.16 2.08
C ASN A 325 7.70 -12.08 0.95
N MET A 326 8.98 -12.14 1.30
CA MET A 326 10.07 -12.35 0.34
C MET A 326 10.18 -13.83 0.02
N VAL A 327 10.29 -14.16 -1.27
CA VAL A 327 10.46 -15.54 -1.72
C VAL A 327 11.85 -15.68 -2.33
N LYS A 328 12.69 -16.48 -1.67
CA LYS A 328 14.08 -16.73 -2.06
C LYS A 328 14.22 -17.87 -3.07
N GLU A 329 15.14 -17.70 -4.01
CA GLU A 329 15.62 -18.82 -4.84
C GLU A 329 16.65 -19.65 -4.05
N PRO A 330 16.42 -20.96 -3.85
CA PRO A 330 17.34 -21.79 -3.10
C PRO A 330 18.66 -21.96 -3.86
N GLY A 331 19.78 -21.64 -3.20
CA GLY A 331 21.13 -21.92 -3.71
C GLY A 331 21.83 -20.76 -4.43
N VAL A 332 21.22 -19.57 -4.49
CA VAL A 332 21.87 -18.36 -5.02
C VAL A 332 21.70 -17.22 -4.01
N ILE A 333 22.82 -16.68 -3.50
CA ILE A 333 22.81 -15.38 -2.81
C ILE A 333 22.80 -14.34 -3.94
N SER A 334 21.62 -13.82 -4.30
CA SER A 334 21.54 -12.81 -5.37
C SER A 334 20.48 -11.76 -5.14
N ASP A 335 20.68 -10.60 -5.77
CA ASP A 335 19.77 -9.44 -5.96
C ASP A 335 18.50 -9.81 -6.76
N THR A 336 18.11 -11.09 -6.74
CA THR A 336 16.96 -11.68 -7.46
C THR A 336 15.79 -11.97 -6.55
N ASP A 337 15.93 -11.82 -5.23
CA ASP A 337 14.83 -11.99 -4.29
C ASP A 337 13.67 -11.04 -4.64
N LYS A 338 12.46 -11.59 -4.65
CA LYS A 338 11.24 -10.86 -4.98
C LYS A 338 10.26 -10.88 -3.83
N THR A 339 9.58 -9.76 -3.65
CA THR A 339 8.44 -9.67 -2.74
C THR A 339 7.20 -10.17 -3.46
N LEU A 340 6.58 -11.23 -2.92
CA LEU A 340 5.32 -11.75 -3.41
C LEU A 340 4.19 -11.23 -2.53
N VAL A 341 3.21 -10.57 -3.15
CA VAL A 341 1.99 -10.07 -2.51
C VAL A 341 0.81 -10.93 -2.96
N LEU A 342 0.28 -11.75 -2.07
CA LEU A 342 -0.97 -12.49 -2.29
C LEU A 342 -2.16 -11.59 -1.91
N LYS A 343 -3.15 -11.49 -2.78
CA LYS A 343 -4.42 -10.81 -2.50
C LYS A 343 -5.56 -11.82 -2.61
N GLU A 344 -6.22 -12.12 -1.49
CA GLU A 344 -7.43 -12.94 -1.52
C GLU A 344 -8.59 -12.14 -2.13
N VAL A 345 -9.17 -12.67 -3.21
CA VAL A 345 -10.31 -12.05 -3.88
C VAL A 345 -11.60 -12.73 -3.42
N ARG A 346 -12.43 -11.98 -2.69
CA ARG A 346 -13.75 -12.44 -2.26
C ARG A 346 -14.78 -12.18 -3.38
N ILE A 347 -15.58 -13.20 -3.68
CA ILE A 347 -16.71 -13.10 -4.61
C ILE A 347 -17.99 -13.06 -3.77
N LYS A 348 -18.75 -11.96 -3.89
CA LYS A 348 -20.07 -11.83 -3.24
C LYS A 348 -21.12 -12.57 -4.08
N ASP A 349 -22.22 -12.97 -3.44
CA ASP A 349 -23.25 -13.82 -4.06
C ASP A 349 -23.97 -13.11 -5.25
N ASP A 350 -23.85 -11.77 -5.36
CA ASP A 350 -24.42 -10.95 -6.45
C ASP A 350 -23.49 -10.77 -7.68
N GLY A 351 -22.27 -11.35 -7.67
CA GLY A 351 -21.33 -11.32 -8.80
C GLY A 351 -19.92 -10.81 -8.46
N PHE A 352 -19.09 -10.75 -9.50
CA PHE A 352 -17.65 -10.45 -9.41
C PHE A 352 -17.38 -9.00 -8.99
N MET A 353 -16.64 -8.80 -7.89
CA MET A 353 -16.45 -7.46 -7.28
C MET A 353 -15.21 -6.69 -7.79
N LEU A 354 -14.29 -7.32 -8.54
CA LEU A 354 -13.12 -6.57 -9.04
C LEU A 354 -13.53 -5.72 -10.25
N SER A 355 -13.22 -4.43 -10.17
CA SER A 355 -13.28 -3.54 -11.33
C SER A 355 -12.31 -4.04 -12.41
N LYS A 356 -12.61 -3.71 -13.67
CA LYS A 356 -11.72 -4.05 -14.80
C LYS A 356 -10.33 -3.46 -14.59
N GLU A 357 -10.26 -2.30 -13.97
CA GLU A 357 -9.04 -1.59 -13.61
C GLU A 357 -8.26 -2.31 -12.50
N ALA A 358 -8.92 -2.95 -11.53
CA ALA A 358 -8.25 -3.70 -10.48
C ALA A 358 -7.51 -4.94 -11.04
N LEU A 359 -8.04 -5.56 -12.10
CA LEU A 359 -7.36 -6.66 -12.81
C LEU A 359 -6.08 -6.24 -13.51
N ALA A 360 -5.91 -4.94 -13.80
CA ALA A 360 -4.69 -4.42 -14.43
C ALA A 360 -3.46 -4.52 -13.50
N ALA A 361 -3.68 -4.55 -12.19
CA ALA A 361 -2.64 -4.69 -11.18
C ALA A 361 -2.13 -6.13 -11.02
N CYS A 362 -2.86 -7.13 -11.56
CA CYS A 362 -2.53 -8.54 -11.45
C CYS A 362 -1.31 -8.91 -12.31
N ASP A 363 -0.27 -9.48 -11.66
CA ASP A 363 0.87 -10.10 -12.34
C ASP A 363 0.58 -11.56 -12.67
N VAL A 364 -0.01 -12.30 -11.72
CA VAL A 364 -0.40 -13.72 -11.85
C VAL A 364 -1.71 -13.95 -11.11
N ALA A 365 -2.60 -14.77 -11.67
CA ALA A 365 -3.79 -15.24 -10.97
C ALA A 365 -3.68 -16.72 -10.62
N ILE A 366 -4.08 -17.10 -9.42
CA ILE A 366 -4.23 -18.50 -9.04
C ILE A 366 -5.70 -18.82 -8.76
N PHE A 367 -6.13 -20.00 -9.18
CA PHE A 367 -7.48 -20.52 -8.97
C PHE A 367 -7.37 -21.78 -8.12
N ILE A 368 -7.83 -21.67 -6.88
CA ILE A 368 -7.76 -22.73 -5.89
C ILE A 368 -9.09 -23.47 -5.84
N TYR A 369 -9.04 -24.79 -5.83
CA TYR A 369 -10.19 -25.65 -5.56
C TYR A 369 -9.85 -26.73 -4.53
N ASP A 370 -10.86 -27.22 -3.82
CA ASP A 370 -10.74 -28.38 -2.95
C ASP A 370 -10.69 -29.67 -3.79
N SER A 371 -9.58 -30.41 -3.70
CA SER A 371 -9.37 -31.64 -4.48
C SER A 371 -10.35 -32.78 -4.14
N SER A 372 -11.02 -32.70 -2.99
CA SER A 372 -12.05 -33.65 -2.56
C SER A 372 -13.47 -33.28 -3.01
N ASP A 373 -13.67 -32.08 -3.59
CA ASP A 373 -15.00 -31.56 -3.96
C ASP A 373 -15.11 -31.20 -5.45
N GLU A 374 -15.93 -31.97 -6.18
CA GLU A 374 -16.23 -31.75 -7.61
C GLU A 374 -16.91 -30.40 -7.86
N TYR A 375 -17.76 -29.92 -6.94
CA TYR A 375 -18.41 -28.62 -7.08
C TYR A 375 -17.38 -27.48 -7.00
N SER A 376 -16.43 -27.59 -6.07
CA SER A 376 -15.32 -26.66 -5.95
C SER A 376 -14.48 -26.59 -7.22
N TRP A 377 -14.21 -27.74 -7.86
CA TRP A 377 -13.49 -27.81 -9.12
C TRP A 377 -14.23 -27.08 -10.25
N ASN A 378 -15.50 -27.45 -10.49
CA ASN A 378 -16.30 -26.84 -11.55
C ASN A 378 -16.41 -25.32 -11.37
N ARG A 379 -16.62 -24.85 -10.14
CA ARG A 379 -16.70 -23.42 -9.85
C ARG A 379 -15.37 -22.69 -10.09
N ALA A 380 -14.23 -23.29 -9.78
CA ALA A 380 -12.93 -22.70 -10.03
C ALA A 380 -12.62 -22.56 -11.53
N VAL A 381 -13.01 -23.54 -12.35
CA VAL A 381 -12.89 -23.47 -13.81
C VAL A 381 -13.76 -22.37 -14.41
N ASP A 382 -15.02 -22.28 -13.96
CA ASP A 382 -15.94 -21.21 -14.38
C ASP A 382 -15.37 -19.82 -14.03
N MET A 383 -14.83 -19.68 -12.83
CA MET A 383 -14.18 -18.45 -12.38
C MET A 383 -12.97 -18.09 -13.23
N LEU A 384 -12.12 -19.06 -13.57
CA LEU A 384 -10.98 -18.84 -14.47
C LEU A 384 -11.45 -18.32 -15.82
N ALA A 385 -12.46 -18.97 -16.41
CA ALA A 385 -13.01 -18.58 -17.69
C ALA A 385 -13.61 -17.17 -17.65
N GLU A 386 -14.34 -16.84 -16.59
CA GLU A 386 -14.94 -15.51 -16.37
C GLU A 386 -13.86 -14.43 -16.24
N VAL A 387 -12.90 -14.61 -15.32
CA VAL A 387 -11.82 -13.65 -15.05
C VAL A 387 -10.96 -13.42 -16.28
N ALA A 388 -10.52 -14.50 -16.94
CA ALA A 388 -9.71 -14.39 -18.14
C ALA A 388 -10.46 -13.71 -19.29
N THR A 389 -11.77 -13.94 -19.43
CA THR A 389 -12.60 -13.25 -20.42
C THR A 389 -12.70 -11.75 -20.12
N ILE A 390 -13.00 -11.38 -18.87
CA ILE A 390 -13.13 -9.97 -18.45
C ILE A 390 -11.80 -9.24 -18.61
N ALA A 391 -10.70 -9.85 -18.19
CA ALA A 391 -9.36 -9.30 -18.34
C ALA A 391 -9.06 -9.05 -19.82
N LYS A 392 -9.24 -10.06 -20.67
CA LYS A 392 -8.97 -9.99 -22.11
C LYS A 392 -9.81 -8.93 -22.82
N ASP A 393 -11.10 -8.83 -22.49
CA ASP A 393 -12.00 -7.81 -23.06
C ASP A 393 -11.60 -6.39 -22.65
N SER A 394 -10.92 -6.26 -21.50
CA SER A 394 -10.37 -5.01 -20.96
C SER A 394 -8.93 -4.72 -21.42
N GLY A 395 -8.32 -5.63 -22.20
CA GLY A 395 -6.95 -5.47 -22.71
C GLY A 395 -5.85 -5.93 -21.75
N TYR A 396 -6.22 -6.60 -20.65
CA TYR A 396 -5.29 -7.18 -19.68
C TYR A 396 -5.21 -8.70 -19.88
N VAL A 397 -4.01 -9.25 -19.84
CA VAL A 397 -3.79 -10.70 -20.05
C VAL A 397 -2.67 -11.13 -19.13
N PHE A 398 -2.93 -11.99 -18.16
CA PHE A 398 -1.92 -12.46 -17.21
C PHE A 398 -1.91 -13.98 -17.12
N PRO A 399 -0.78 -14.59 -16.74
CA PRO A 399 -0.71 -16.02 -16.48
C PRO A 399 -1.71 -16.43 -15.39
N CYS A 400 -2.30 -17.61 -15.57
CA CYS A 400 -3.24 -18.22 -14.63
C CYS A 400 -2.74 -19.62 -14.25
N LEU A 401 -2.72 -19.92 -12.96
CA LEU A 401 -2.35 -21.25 -12.44
C LEU A 401 -3.55 -21.88 -11.75
N MET A 402 -3.70 -23.19 -11.90
CA MET A 402 -4.71 -23.98 -11.19
C MET A 402 -4.06 -24.68 -10.00
N VAL A 403 -4.71 -24.66 -8.84
CA VAL A 403 -4.16 -25.18 -7.57
C VAL A 403 -5.17 -26.14 -6.94
N ALA A 404 -4.76 -27.39 -6.78
CA ALA A 404 -5.54 -28.43 -6.12
C ALA A 404 -5.18 -28.45 -4.63
N ALA A 405 -6.06 -27.89 -3.79
CA ALA A 405 -5.85 -27.82 -2.35
C ALA A 405 -6.40 -29.04 -1.60
N LYS A 406 -6.00 -29.17 -0.33
CA LYS A 406 -6.42 -30.23 0.59
C LYS A 406 -6.11 -31.64 0.07
N THR A 407 -4.94 -31.83 -0.53
CA THR A 407 -4.52 -33.13 -1.06
C THR A 407 -4.23 -34.17 0.03
N ASP A 408 -4.36 -33.80 1.30
CA ASP A 408 -4.42 -34.71 2.44
C ASP A 408 -5.76 -35.46 2.55
N LEU A 409 -6.78 -35.04 1.80
CA LEU A 409 -8.07 -35.71 1.68
C LEU A 409 -8.11 -36.62 0.44
N ASP A 410 -9.04 -37.58 0.45
CA ASP A 410 -9.27 -38.43 -0.72
C ASP A 410 -9.82 -37.59 -1.89
N PRO A 411 -9.20 -37.65 -3.08
CA PRO A 411 -9.65 -36.88 -4.23
C PRO A 411 -10.98 -37.42 -4.75
N PHE A 412 -11.79 -36.56 -5.36
CA PHE A 412 -13.03 -37.04 -6.00
C PHE A 412 -12.71 -38.00 -7.17
N PRO A 413 -13.59 -38.97 -7.49
CA PRO A 413 -13.25 -40.16 -8.29
C PRO A 413 -12.66 -39.96 -9.69
N VAL A 414 -12.70 -38.75 -10.25
CA VAL A 414 -12.19 -38.43 -11.61
C VAL A 414 -11.25 -37.20 -11.61
N ALA A 415 -10.84 -36.72 -10.44
CA ALA A 415 -10.22 -35.40 -10.27
C ALA A 415 -8.95 -35.19 -11.11
N ILE A 416 -7.99 -36.10 -11.05
CA ILE A 416 -6.64 -35.86 -11.58
C ILE A 416 -6.60 -35.89 -13.10
N GLN A 417 -7.26 -36.86 -13.73
CA GLN A 417 -7.21 -37.04 -15.18
C GLN A 417 -8.08 -36.01 -15.91
N GLU A 418 -9.27 -35.70 -15.40
CA GLU A 418 -10.14 -34.68 -15.99
C GLU A 418 -9.59 -33.27 -15.78
N SER A 419 -9.08 -32.96 -14.58
CA SER A 419 -8.52 -31.63 -14.33
C SER A 419 -7.32 -31.33 -15.22
N THR A 420 -6.39 -32.28 -15.36
CA THR A 420 -5.22 -32.14 -16.23
C THR A 420 -5.61 -31.94 -17.70
N ARG A 421 -6.61 -32.69 -18.18
CA ARG A 421 -7.09 -32.54 -19.57
C ARG A 421 -7.69 -31.16 -19.79
N VAL A 422 -8.58 -30.72 -18.90
CA VAL A 422 -9.27 -29.43 -19.02
C VAL A 422 -8.30 -28.25 -18.93
N THR A 423 -7.30 -28.30 -18.05
CA THR A 423 -6.28 -27.24 -17.96
C THR A 423 -5.44 -27.17 -19.24
N GLN A 424 -5.01 -28.31 -19.76
CA GLN A 424 -4.24 -28.38 -21.01
C GLN A 424 -5.04 -27.88 -22.21
N ASP A 425 -6.34 -28.21 -22.29
CA ASP A 425 -7.24 -27.72 -23.35
C ASP A 425 -7.39 -26.18 -23.33
N ILE A 426 -7.20 -25.53 -22.18
CA ILE A 426 -7.27 -24.08 -22.01
C ILE A 426 -5.86 -23.43 -22.09
N GLY A 427 -4.80 -24.22 -22.30
CA GLY A 427 -3.43 -23.72 -22.46
C GLY A 427 -2.74 -23.34 -21.15
N ILE A 428 -3.14 -23.93 -20.02
CA ILE A 428 -2.46 -23.77 -18.73
C ILE A 428 -1.91 -25.12 -18.23
N ASP A 429 -0.84 -25.06 -17.43
CA ASP A 429 -0.21 -26.22 -16.83
C ASP A 429 -1.18 -27.05 -15.94
N ALA A 430 -0.82 -28.31 -15.71
CA ALA A 430 -1.58 -29.20 -14.83
C ALA A 430 -1.74 -28.61 -13.41
N PRO A 431 -2.86 -28.89 -12.71
CA PRO A 431 -3.09 -28.36 -11.37
C PRO A 431 -1.95 -28.67 -10.40
N ILE A 432 -1.54 -27.67 -9.62
CA ILE A 432 -0.47 -27.79 -8.64
C ILE A 432 -1.08 -28.35 -7.34
N PRO A 433 -0.70 -29.56 -6.90
CA PRO A 433 -1.19 -30.12 -5.65
C PRO A 433 -0.57 -29.40 -4.46
N ILE A 434 -1.38 -29.05 -3.47
CA ILE A 434 -0.93 -28.50 -2.18
C ILE A 434 -1.74 -29.07 -1.01
N SER A 435 -1.11 -29.16 0.15
CA SER A 435 -1.81 -29.37 1.42
C SER A 435 -1.26 -28.43 2.49
N SER A 436 -2.12 -27.54 2.98
CA SER A 436 -1.78 -26.66 4.08
C SER A 436 -1.58 -27.39 5.39
N LYS A 437 -2.30 -28.50 5.58
CA LYS A 437 -2.16 -29.37 6.75
C LYS A 437 -0.80 -30.10 6.77
N LEU A 438 -0.30 -30.51 5.61
CA LEU A 438 0.98 -31.22 5.49
C LEU A 438 2.19 -30.29 5.32
N GLY A 439 1.99 -28.97 5.20
CA GLY A 439 3.08 -28.03 5.01
C GLY A 439 3.60 -27.91 3.56
N ASP A 440 3.00 -28.61 2.59
CA ASP A 440 3.52 -28.70 1.21
C ASP A 440 2.98 -27.57 0.31
N VAL A 441 3.49 -26.35 0.50
CA VAL A 441 3.13 -25.17 -0.32
C VAL A 441 4.33 -24.40 -0.87
N SER A 442 5.55 -24.63 -0.37
CA SER A 442 6.70 -23.78 -0.70
C SER A 442 7.07 -23.81 -2.19
N ASN A 443 6.73 -24.88 -2.90
CA ASN A 443 6.91 -24.98 -4.35
C ASN A 443 5.91 -24.11 -5.12
N LEU A 444 4.71 -23.87 -4.58
CA LEU A 444 3.69 -23.04 -5.22
C LEU A 444 4.17 -21.59 -5.38
N PHE A 445 4.71 -20.99 -4.32
CA PHE A 445 5.14 -19.58 -4.36
C PHE A 445 6.25 -19.35 -5.39
N ARG A 446 7.16 -20.31 -5.54
CA ARG A 446 8.19 -20.28 -6.59
C ARG A 446 7.58 -20.37 -7.98
N LYS A 447 6.65 -21.30 -8.20
CA LYS A 447 5.94 -21.41 -9.49
C LYS A 447 5.17 -20.14 -9.84
N ILE A 448 4.58 -19.45 -8.85
CA ILE A 448 3.94 -18.14 -9.04
C ILE A 448 4.96 -17.12 -9.53
N LEU A 449 6.14 -17.03 -8.89
CA LEU A 449 7.19 -16.11 -9.34
C LEU A 449 7.69 -16.45 -10.76
N THR A 450 7.95 -17.72 -11.05
CA THR A 450 8.37 -18.15 -12.39
C THR A 450 7.34 -17.78 -13.47
N ALA A 451 6.04 -17.91 -13.16
CA ALA A 451 4.97 -17.49 -14.06
C ALA A 451 4.93 -15.96 -14.23
N ALA A 452 5.18 -15.19 -13.17
CA ALA A 452 5.24 -13.73 -13.23
C ALA A 452 6.41 -13.22 -14.07
N GLU A 453 7.56 -13.91 -13.99
CA GLU A 453 8.77 -13.58 -14.74
C GLU A 453 8.68 -13.94 -16.22
N ASN A 454 7.98 -15.02 -16.51
CA ASN A 454 7.75 -15.53 -17.85
C ASN A 454 6.25 -15.43 -18.21
N PRO A 455 5.69 -14.20 -18.25
CA PRO A 455 4.24 -13.98 -18.29
C PRO A 455 3.58 -14.43 -19.60
N HIS A 456 4.38 -14.87 -20.58
CA HIS A 456 3.91 -15.43 -21.85
C HIS A 456 3.51 -16.90 -21.72
N LEU A 457 3.97 -17.59 -20.67
CA LEU A 457 3.57 -18.95 -20.32
C LEU A 457 2.27 -18.90 -19.51
N ASN A 458 1.47 -19.96 -19.57
CA ASN A 458 0.24 -20.10 -18.77
C ASN A 458 -0.82 -19.00 -18.96
N ILE A 459 -0.83 -18.31 -20.11
CA ILE A 459 -1.95 -17.43 -20.48
C ILE A 459 -3.10 -18.29 -21.02
N PRO A 460 -4.31 -18.24 -20.43
CA PRO A 460 -5.45 -18.99 -20.93
C PRO A 460 -5.84 -18.66 -22.38
N GLU A 461 -6.00 -19.68 -23.22
CA GLU A 461 -6.42 -19.59 -24.62
C GLU A 461 -7.95 -19.47 -24.79
N ILE A 462 -8.56 -18.45 -24.18
CA ILE A 462 -10.03 -18.28 -24.23
C ILE A 462 -10.43 -17.34 -25.38
N GLU A 463 -11.37 -17.74 -26.26
CA GLU A 463 -11.91 -16.87 -27.31
C GLU A 463 -12.65 -15.66 -26.71
N SER A 464 -12.32 -14.44 -27.15
CA SER A 464 -13.01 -13.23 -26.65
C SER A 464 -14.43 -13.09 -27.22
N LYS A 465 -15.36 -12.53 -26.42
CA LYS A 465 -16.74 -12.24 -26.85
C LYS A 465 -16.77 -11.30 -28.07
N LYS A 466 -15.84 -10.35 -28.17
CA LYS A 466 -15.66 -9.46 -29.34
C LYS A 466 -15.34 -10.22 -30.62
N LYS A 467 -14.47 -11.24 -30.58
CA LYS A 467 -14.17 -12.10 -31.75
C LYS A 467 -15.36 -12.97 -32.14
N ARG A 468 -16.13 -13.47 -31.17
CA ARG A 468 -17.38 -14.22 -31.41
C ARG A 468 -18.44 -13.36 -32.13
N SER A 469 -18.66 -12.13 -31.66
CA SER A 469 -19.59 -11.17 -32.27
C SER A 469 -19.16 -10.75 -33.68
N CYS A 470 -17.86 -10.47 -33.88
CA CYS A 470 -17.34 -10.11 -35.20
C CYS A 470 -17.40 -11.28 -36.21
N LYS A 471 -17.14 -12.52 -35.78
CA LYS A 471 -17.36 -13.74 -36.60
C LYS A 471 -18.85 -13.92 -36.96
N LEU A 472 -19.77 -13.65 -36.02
CA LEU A 472 -21.21 -13.72 -36.25
C LEU A 472 -21.70 -12.66 -37.26
N ASN A 473 -21.23 -11.41 -37.14
CA ASN A 473 -21.54 -10.36 -38.10
C ASN A 473 -20.94 -10.63 -39.50
N ASN A 474 -19.74 -11.18 -39.58
CA ASN A 474 -19.17 -11.56 -40.88
C ASN A 474 -19.90 -12.75 -41.52
N ARG A 475 -20.43 -13.68 -40.72
CA ARG A 475 -21.29 -14.78 -41.22
C ARG A 475 -22.67 -14.29 -41.68
N SER A 476 -23.27 -13.31 -41.00
CA SER A 476 -24.54 -12.73 -41.43
C SER A 476 -24.39 -11.92 -42.73
N LEU A 477 -23.31 -11.15 -42.89
CA LEU A 477 -23.00 -10.43 -44.13
C LEU A 477 -22.78 -11.38 -45.32
N MET A 478 -22.10 -12.51 -45.11
CA MET A 478 -21.94 -13.56 -46.13
C MET A 478 -23.28 -14.24 -46.50
N ALA A 479 -24.18 -14.44 -45.55
CA ALA A 479 -25.50 -15.01 -45.84
C ALA A 479 -26.40 -14.04 -46.64
N VAL A 480 -26.32 -12.74 -46.35
CA VAL A 480 -27.06 -11.69 -47.08
C VAL A 480 -26.54 -11.52 -48.51
N SER A 481 -25.22 -11.65 -48.75
CA SER A 481 -24.65 -11.57 -50.10
C SER A 481 -25.01 -12.79 -50.97
N ILE A 482 -25.07 -13.99 -50.39
CA ILE A 482 -25.52 -15.19 -51.11
C ILE A 482 -27.03 -15.13 -51.40
N GLY A 483 -27.85 -14.68 -50.45
CA GLY A 483 -29.29 -14.54 -50.64
C GLY A 483 -29.68 -13.52 -51.71
N THR A 484 -28.95 -12.39 -51.80
CA THR A 484 -29.17 -11.38 -52.84
C THR A 484 -28.74 -11.87 -54.23
N ALA A 485 -27.64 -12.61 -54.35
CA ALA A 485 -27.20 -13.18 -55.62
C ALA A 485 -28.21 -14.21 -56.18
N VAL A 486 -28.78 -15.07 -55.32
CA VAL A 486 -29.80 -16.06 -55.73
C VAL A 486 -31.11 -15.39 -56.16
N LEU A 487 -31.55 -14.33 -55.48
CA LEU A 487 -32.74 -13.56 -55.87
C LEU A 487 -32.55 -12.85 -57.21
N ILE A 488 -31.38 -12.25 -57.45
CA ILE A 488 -31.08 -11.58 -58.72
C ILE A 488 -31.00 -12.60 -59.87
N ALA A 489 -30.34 -13.75 -59.65
CA ALA A 489 -30.28 -14.83 -60.64
C ALA A 489 -31.67 -15.43 -60.91
N GLY A 490 -32.50 -15.60 -59.88
CA GLY A 490 -33.88 -16.06 -60.00
C GLY A 490 -34.77 -15.09 -60.77
N LEU A 491 -34.66 -13.79 -60.48
CA LEU A 491 -35.39 -12.74 -61.21
C LEU A 491 -34.94 -12.62 -62.67
N ALA A 492 -33.64 -12.72 -62.95
CA ALA A 492 -33.11 -12.73 -64.31
C ALA A 492 -33.59 -13.97 -65.10
N SER A 493 -33.59 -15.14 -64.45
CA SER A 493 -34.09 -16.39 -65.04
C SER A 493 -35.59 -16.33 -65.31
N PHE A 494 -36.38 -15.76 -64.39
CA PHE A 494 -37.83 -15.57 -64.57
C PHE A 494 -38.14 -14.55 -65.68
N ARG A 495 -37.37 -13.47 -65.80
CA ARG A 495 -37.50 -12.51 -66.91
C ARG A 495 -37.13 -13.12 -68.26
N LEU A 496 -36.10 -13.97 -68.32
CA LEU A 496 -35.74 -14.72 -69.53
C LEU A 496 -36.80 -15.76 -69.90
N TYR A 497 -37.40 -16.43 -68.91
CA TYR A 497 -38.48 -17.40 -69.14
C TYR A 497 -39.76 -16.71 -69.65
N THR A 498 -40.13 -15.57 -69.07
CA THR A 498 -41.30 -14.79 -69.51
C THR A 498 -41.11 -14.16 -70.89
N ALA A 499 -39.89 -13.71 -71.23
CA ALA A 499 -39.56 -13.22 -72.57
C ALA A 499 -39.64 -14.31 -73.65
N ARG A 500 -39.29 -15.57 -73.32
CA ARG A 500 -39.42 -16.71 -74.25
C ARG A 500 -40.86 -17.18 -74.46
N LYS A 501 -41.79 -16.84 -73.56
CA LYS A 501 -43.20 -17.24 -73.67
C LYS A 501 -44.05 -16.22 -74.44
N GLN A 502 -43.48 -15.06 -74.80
CA GLN A 502 -44.11 -13.99 -75.58
C GLN A 502 -43.54 -13.86 -77.01
N SER A 503 -42.75 -14.85 -77.47
CA SER A 503 -42.26 -14.94 -78.86
C SER A 503 -42.99 -16.01 -79.64
#